data_AF-A0A498H2H7-F1
#
_entry.id   AF-A0A498H2H7-F1
#
_cell.length_a   1.000
_cell.length_b   1.000
_cell.length_c   1.000
_cell.angle_alpha   90.00
_cell.angle_beta   90.00
_cell.angle_gamma   90.00
#
_symmetry.space_group_name_H-M   'P 1'
#
loop_
_entity.id
_entity.type
_entity.pdbx_description
1 polymer ?
#
loop_
_entity_poly.entity_id
_entity_poly.type
_entity_poly.pdbx_seq_one_letter_code
_entity_poly.pdbx_strand_id
1 'polypeptide(L)'
;MFDSLKAKLKGIRNKFGSSIEEAAGSVPPEPAVEQQAAAVPAIPAPAESESVQKPLSTEKPAPSPLPAAKEAKIAPAPPREERDKPSFFNKFKVLVTERELLLKEKDIAEPLFELEMVLLENDVALPVTDEIISRMKEELVGKHRKIGSSVDDLVLATLRSALCGVLGEGLDLCDYIRQHDRPVKILFTGVNGTGKTTTVAKVGHYLTKNGFSVVIGAGDTYRAGAIEQIRTHADRLGIKVIQHQQGADPSAVLFDAVQYAKAHDIDVVLADTAGRFHNRANLMNQLEKIRRVMKPDLVIYVDEAVAGNDAVIRADEFNKTVGTDAVVLTKADMDPKGGAAISVAHTVGKPIVFLGTGQGYDDIMPFAPREVVEVLLGGEA
;
A
#
# COMPACT_ATOMS: atom_id res chain seq x y z
N MET A 1 -3.33 -15.40 -8.50
CA MET A 1 -2.65 -14.44 -7.60
C MET A 1 -3.60 -13.29 -7.34
N PHE A 2 -3.65 -12.76 -6.12
CA PHE A 2 -4.55 -11.67 -5.68
C PHE A 2 -6.06 -11.97 -5.69
N ASP A 3 -6.51 -13.15 -6.12
CA ASP A 3 -7.92 -13.46 -6.39
C ASP A 3 -8.83 -13.26 -5.15
N SER A 4 -8.34 -13.61 -3.96
CA SER A 4 -9.04 -13.38 -2.68
C SER A 4 -9.19 -11.90 -2.36
N LEU A 5 -8.10 -11.13 -2.48
CA LEU A 5 -8.08 -9.70 -2.18
C LEU A 5 -8.93 -8.92 -3.21
N LYS A 6 -8.76 -9.21 -4.51
CA LYS A 6 -9.55 -8.66 -5.62
C LYS A 6 -11.06 -8.84 -5.42
N ALA A 7 -11.48 -10.05 -5.01
CA ALA A 7 -12.89 -10.33 -4.74
C ALA A 7 -13.44 -9.51 -3.56
N LYS A 8 -12.68 -9.37 -2.46
CA LYS A 8 -13.11 -8.64 -1.27
C LYS A 8 -13.10 -7.12 -1.46
N LEU A 9 -12.07 -6.54 -2.10
CA LEU A 9 -12.00 -5.11 -2.42
C LEU A 9 -13.19 -4.64 -3.27
N LYS A 10 -13.63 -5.48 -4.23
CA LYS A 10 -14.83 -5.22 -5.03
C LYS A 10 -16.11 -5.15 -4.19
N GLY A 11 -16.21 -5.94 -3.11
CA GLY A 11 -17.31 -5.86 -2.15
C GLY A 11 -17.29 -4.56 -1.33
N ILE A 12 -16.11 -4.17 -0.86
CA ILE A 12 -15.90 -2.96 -0.05
C ILE A 12 -16.25 -1.68 -0.81
N ARG A 13 -15.89 -1.58 -2.10
CA ARG A 13 -16.24 -0.42 -2.95
C ARG A 13 -17.73 -0.10 -2.86
N ASN A 14 -18.59 -1.11 -3.00
CA ASN A 14 -20.03 -0.94 -2.99
C ASN A 14 -20.56 -0.42 -1.63
N LYS A 15 -19.90 -0.78 -0.52
CA LYS A 15 -20.24 -0.29 0.83
C LYS A 15 -19.86 1.17 1.05
N PHE A 16 -18.66 1.57 0.60
CA PHE A 16 -18.28 2.98 0.57
C PHE A 16 -19.28 3.81 -0.25
N GLY A 17 -19.73 3.30 -1.40
CA GLY A 17 -20.82 3.87 -2.18
C GLY A 17 -22.07 4.13 -1.34
N SER A 18 -22.65 3.08 -0.74
CA SER A 18 -23.88 3.20 0.05
C SER A 18 -23.75 4.12 1.26
N SER A 19 -22.68 4.03 2.06
CA SER A 19 -22.54 4.86 3.28
C SER A 19 -22.40 6.35 2.95
N ILE A 20 -21.75 6.69 1.83
CA ILE A 20 -21.61 8.07 1.37
C ILE A 20 -22.90 8.57 0.69
N GLU A 21 -23.63 7.72 -0.02
CA GLU A 21 -24.95 8.08 -0.56
C GLU A 21 -25.99 8.31 0.54
N GLU A 22 -25.99 7.52 1.62
CA GLU A 22 -26.81 7.77 2.82
C GLU A 22 -26.42 9.09 3.50
N ALA A 23 -25.13 9.37 3.65
CA ALA A 23 -24.65 10.65 4.16
C ALA A 23 -25.11 11.83 3.28
N ALA A 24 -25.08 11.67 1.95
CA ALA A 24 -25.55 12.67 0.98
C ALA A 24 -27.08 12.86 1.00
N GLY A 25 -27.84 11.78 1.21
CA GLY A 25 -29.29 11.79 1.34
C GLY A 25 -29.80 12.40 2.66
N SER A 26 -28.96 12.48 3.68
CA SER A 26 -29.32 12.95 5.03
C SER A 26 -29.60 14.46 5.18
N VAL A 27 -29.70 15.21 4.08
CA VAL A 27 -30.17 16.61 4.10
C VAL A 27 -31.68 16.61 4.41
N PRO A 28 -32.14 17.26 5.49
CA PRO A 28 -33.55 17.20 5.87
C PRO A 28 -34.43 17.89 4.81
N PRO A 29 -35.60 17.31 4.47
CA PRO A 29 -36.56 17.97 3.59
C PRO A 29 -37.15 19.22 4.26
N GLU A 30 -37.49 20.22 3.45
CA GLU A 30 -38.23 21.40 3.93
C GLU A 30 -39.60 21.00 4.51
N PRO A 31 -40.11 21.74 5.51
CA PRO A 31 -41.40 21.43 6.13
C PRO A 31 -42.55 21.66 5.13
N ALA A 32 -43.16 20.58 4.66
CA ALA A 32 -44.36 20.65 3.83
C ALA A 32 -45.53 21.26 4.62
N VAL A 33 -46.19 22.25 4.04
CA VAL A 33 -47.33 22.96 4.64
C VAL A 33 -48.59 22.65 3.86
N GLU A 34 -49.45 21.78 4.40
CA GLU A 34 -50.90 21.62 4.11
C GLU A 34 -51.45 20.44 4.96
N GLN A 35 -52.72 20.35 5.37
CA GLN A 35 -53.76 21.37 5.61
C GLN A 35 -54.75 20.80 6.66
N GLN A 36 -55.63 21.61 7.26
CA GLN A 36 -56.53 21.16 8.35
C GLN A 36 -57.82 20.49 7.85
N ALA A 37 -58.23 19.41 8.53
CA ALA A 37 -59.62 18.97 8.63
C ALA A 37 -59.86 18.37 10.03
N ALA A 38 -61.04 18.56 10.63
CA ALA A 38 -61.28 18.24 12.05
C ALA A 38 -62.61 17.51 12.29
N ALA A 39 -62.60 16.59 13.25
CA ALA A 39 -63.79 16.04 13.91
C ALA A 39 -63.44 15.52 15.31
N VAL A 40 -64.36 15.67 16.27
CA VAL A 40 -64.29 15.15 17.65
C VAL A 40 -65.66 14.56 18.01
N PRO A 41 -65.75 13.44 18.73
CA PRO A 41 -66.06 13.50 20.18
C PRO A 41 -65.26 12.43 21.00
N ALA A 42 -64.65 12.74 22.16
CA ALA A 42 -65.20 12.99 23.50
C ALA A 42 -64.87 11.81 24.47
N ILE A 43 -64.79 12.08 25.77
CA ILE A 43 -64.27 11.17 26.83
C ILE A 43 -65.43 10.76 27.79
N PRO A 44 -65.25 9.72 28.64
CA PRO A 44 -64.91 10.02 30.04
C PRO A 44 -63.93 9.02 30.72
N ALA A 45 -63.42 9.41 31.90
CA ALA A 45 -62.65 8.57 32.83
C ALA A 45 -63.39 8.41 34.19
N PRO A 46 -62.96 7.48 35.06
CA PRO A 46 -62.46 7.86 36.40
C PRO A 46 -61.20 7.03 36.83
N ALA A 47 -60.22 7.60 37.57
CA ALA A 47 -60.02 7.57 39.04
C ALA A 47 -59.53 6.19 39.61
N GLU A 48 -58.78 6.05 40.73
CA GLU A 48 -58.42 6.99 41.83
C GLU A 48 -57.23 6.49 42.72
N SER A 49 -56.47 7.39 43.38
CA SER A 49 -55.63 7.23 44.63
C SER A 49 -54.53 6.14 44.76
N GLU A 50 -53.48 6.23 45.62
CA GLU A 50 -52.91 7.28 46.53
C GLU A 50 -51.54 7.81 45.97
N SER A 51 -50.74 8.74 46.54
CA SER A 51 -50.57 9.42 47.86
C SER A 51 -49.65 8.70 48.91
N VAL A 52 -49.25 9.42 49.99
CA VAL A 52 -48.27 9.10 51.08
C VAL A 52 -46.77 8.95 50.67
N GLN A 53 -45.74 9.49 51.38
CA GLN A 53 -45.63 10.68 52.26
C GLN A 53 -44.16 11.25 52.28
N LYS A 54 -43.55 11.53 53.46
CA LYS A 54 -42.25 12.26 53.70
C LYS A 54 -41.84 12.09 55.20
N PRO A 55 -41.00 12.92 55.92
CA PRO A 55 -40.14 14.09 55.61
C PRO A 55 -38.71 14.11 56.25
N LEU A 56 -38.13 15.33 56.26
CA LEU A 56 -36.87 15.88 56.82
C LEU A 56 -35.78 16.20 55.74
N SER A 57 -34.83 17.14 55.90
CA SER A 57 -34.47 17.99 57.06
C SER A 57 -34.00 19.43 56.69
N THR A 58 -33.47 20.16 57.69
CA THR A 58 -32.74 21.46 57.73
C THR A 58 -31.30 21.43 57.14
N GLU A 59 -30.53 22.52 56.89
CA GLU A 59 -30.59 23.94 57.36
C GLU A 59 -29.94 24.99 56.38
N LYS A 60 -29.63 26.21 56.87
CA LYS A 60 -29.12 27.45 56.18
C LYS A 60 -28.07 28.15 57.12
N PRO A 61 -27.50 29.38 56.94
CA PRO A 61 -27.45 30.36 55.80
C PRO A 61 -26.12 31.19 55.57
N ALA A 62 -26.04 31.93 54.42
CA ALA A 62 -25.52 33.33 54.25
C ALA A 62 -23.99 33.68 54.45
N PRO A 63 -23.48 34.92 54.14
CA PRO A 63 -23.65 35.77 52.90
C PRO A 63 -22.43 36.65 52.42
N SER A 64 -22.40 37.04 51.12
CA SER A 64 -21.94 38.38 50.56
C SER A 64 -20.48 38.92 50.70
N PRO A 65 -20.06 40.08 50.10
CA PRO A 65 -20.46 40.76 48.82
C PRO A 65 -19.32 41.48 47.97
N LEU A 66 -19.56 41.69 46.65
CA LEU A 66 -19.21 42.90 45.80
C LEU A 66 -17.74 43.46 45.71
N PRO A 67 -17.41 44.51 44.90
CA PRO A 67 -17.98 45.08 43.64
C PRO A 67 -16.94 45.33 42.50
N ALA A 68 -17.40 45.79 41.31
CA ALA A 68 -16.93 47.01 40.56
C ALA A 68 -17.05 46.89 39.02
N ALA A 69 -17.19 48.05 38.32
CA ALA A 69 -17.40 48.15 36.86
C ALA A 69 -16.68 49.38 36.25
N LYS A 70 -16.69 49.52 34.91
CA LYS A 70 -16.41 50.79 34.19
C LYS A 70 -16.90 50.78 32.73
N GLU A 71 -17.16 51.97 32.18
CA GLU A 71 -17.84 52.22 30.89
C GLU A 71 -17.01 53.08 29.92
N ALA A 72 -17.34 53.03 28.62
CA ALA A 72 -17.08 54.08 27.61
C ALA A 72 -18.13 53.94 26.48
N LYS A 73 -19.08 54.88 26.31
CA LYS A 73 -19.05 56.16 25.55
C LYS A 73 -19.28 56.03 24.02
N ILE A 74 -19.98 57.02 23.45
CA ILE A 74 -20.81 56.91 22.23
C ILE A 74 -20.73 58.18 21.34
N ALA A 75 -20.98 58.04 20.02
CA ALA A 75 -21.33 59.08 19.02
C ALA A 75 -20.21 60.06 18.55
N PRO A 76 -20.36 60.78 17.39
CA PRO A 76 -21.57 60.96 16.56
C PRO A 76 -21.45 60.70 15.03
N ALA A 77 -22.58 60.87 14.32
CA ALA A 77 -22.72 61.02 12.85
C ALA A 77 -23.58 62.27 12.55
N PRO A 78 -23.53 62.86 11.33
CA PRO A 78 -24.64 62.73 10.34
C PRO A 78 -24.12 62.85 8.87
N PRO A 79 -24.92 63.08 7.79
CA PRO A 79 -26.39 63.14 7.65
C PRO A 79 -26.97 62.17 6.57
N ARG A 80 -28.22 62.38 6.15
CA ARG A 80 -28.98 61.62 5.12
C ARG A 80 -29.37 62.51 3.93
N GLU A 81 -29.65 61.88 2.79
CA GLU A 81 -30.58 62.40 1.76
C GLU A 81 -31.67 61.36 1.43
N GLU A 82 -32.58 61.67 0.50
CA GLU A 82 -33.95 61.15 0.51
C GLU A 82 -34.31 60.07 -0.53
N ARG A 83 -35.30 59.25 -0.13
CA ARG A 83 -36.41 58.63 -0.89
C ARG A 83 -36.19 58.25 -2.38
N ASP A 84 -36.53 56.98 -2.68
CA ASP A 84 -37.61 56.76 -3.65
C ASP A 84 -38.37 55.42 -3.46
N LYS A 85 -39.56 55.31 -4.06
CA LYS A 85 -40.44 54.11 -4.16
C LYS A 85 -41.38 54.26 -5.36
N PRO A 86 -41.97 53.19 -5.95
CA PRO A 86 -41.74 51.75 -5.77
C PRO A 86 -41.42 51.04 -7.12
N SER A 87 -41.27 49.70 -7.13
CA SER A 87 -42.00 48.82 -8.07
C SER A 87 -41.74 47.32 -7.79
N PHE A 88 -42.62 46.46 -8.30
CA PHE A 88 -42.45 45.00 -8.37
C PHE A 88 -41.48 44.64 -9.50
N PHE A 89 -40.43 43.85 -9.25
CA PHE A 89 -39.87 42.92 -10.23
C PHE A 89 -39.05 41.79 -9.60
N ASN A 90 -39.41 40.55 -9.95
CA ASN A 90 -38.64 39.30 -9.94
C ASN A 90 -37.37 39.21 -9.06
N LYS A 91 -37.54 38.73 -7.82
CA LYS A 91 -36.46 38.10 -7.02
C LYS A 91 -36.69 36.60 -6.79
N PHE A 92 -36.92 35.87 -7.88
CA PHE A 92 -36.83 34.39 -7.91
C PHE A 92 -35.95 33.92 -9.08
N LYS A 93 -34.65 34.26 -9.00
CA LYS A 93 -33.62 33.33 -9.45
C LYS A 93 -33.14 32.58 -8.20
N VAL A 94 -33.71 31.41 -7.95
CA VAL A 94 -33.01 30.39 -7.17
C VAL A 94 -31.80 30.01 -8.00
N LEU A 95 -30.64 30.54 -7.64
CA LEU A 95 -29.38 29.97 -8.07
C LEU A 95 -29.32 28.59 -7.41
N VAL A 96 -29.41 27.52 -8.19
CA VAL A 96 -29.15 26.17 -7.69
C VAL A 96 -27.64 26.07 -7.51
N THR A 97 -27.17 26.60 -6.38
CA THR A 97 -25.76 26.63 -6.00
C THR A 97 -25.21 25.21 -6.01
N GLU A 98 -23.96 25.05 -6.44
CA GLU A 98 -23.26 23.78 -6.46
C GLU A 98 -23.34 23.16 -5.05
N ARG A 99 -24.08 22.04 -4.91
CA ARG A 99 -24.20 21.32 -3.64
C ARG A 99 -22.86 20.63 -3.37
N GLU A 100 -22.04 21.23 -2.52
CA GLU A 100 -20.75 20.62 -2.18
C GLU A 100 -20.91 19.51 -1.14
N LEU A 101 -20.52 18.29 -1.52
CA LEU A 101 -20.52 17.14 -0.62
C LEU A 101 -19.27 17.16 0.27
N LEU A 102 -19.48 17.32 1.58
CA LEU A 102 -18.44 17.35 2.60
C LEU A 102 -18.44 16.04 3.40
N LEU A 103 -17.52 15.13 3.04
CA LEU A 103 -17.32 13.86 3.75
C LEU A 103 -16.72 14.11 5.15
N LYS A 104 -17.38 13.60 6.19
CA LYS A 104 -16.90 13.61 7.58
C LYS A 104 -16.37 12.22 7.94
N GLU A 105 -15.52 12.15 8.96
CA GLU A 105 -14.90 10.88 9.36
C GLU A 105 -15.93 9.77 9.66
N LYS A 106 -17.06 10.14 10.29
CA LYS A 106 -18.16 9.21 10.62
C LYS A 106 -18.81 8.57 9.39
N ASP A 107 -18.74 9.20 8.22
CA ASP A 107 -19.41 8.75 6.99
C ASP A 107 -18.59 7.67 6.25
N ILE A 108 -17.33 7.47 6.65
CA ILE A 108 -16.37 6.53 6.04
C ILE A 108 -15.72 5.57 7.05
N ALA A 109 -15.95 5.76 8.37
CA ALA A 109 -15.27 5.00 9.41
C ALA A 109 -15.51 3.49 9.36
N GLU A 110 -16.77 3.06 9.18
CA GLU A 110 -17.13 1.64 9.09
C GLU A 110 -16.59 0.98 7.78
N PRO A 111 -16.76 1.58 6.59
CA PRO A 111 -16.09 1.10 5.38
C PRO A 111 -14.55 1.06 5.45
N LEU A 112 -13.90 1.98 6.17
CA LEU A 112 -12.46 1.94 6.42
C LEU A 112 -12.05 0.79 7.35
N PHE A 113 -12.81 0.55 8.42
CA PHE A 113 -12.57 -0.59 9.32
C PHE A 113 -12.75 -1.94 8.60
N GLU A 114 -13.74 -2.06 7.71
CA GLU A 114 -13.85 -3.26 6.87
C GLU A 114 -12.67 -3.42 5.90
N LEU A 115 -12.13 -2.32 5.36
CA LEU A 115 -10.93 -2.34 4.52
C LEU A 115 -9.69 -2.77 5.31
N GLU A 116 -9.55 -2.31 6.55
CA GLU A 116 -8.51 -2.74 7.49
C GLU A 116 -8.57 -4.27 7.68
N MET A 117 -9.75 -4.81 8.02
CA MET A 117 -9.94 -6.25 8.22
C MET A 117 -9.67 -7.05 6.93
N VAL A 118 -10.14 -6.59 5.77
CA VAL A 118 -9.91 -7.28 4.48
C VAL A 118 -8.44 -7.29 4.08
N LEU A 119 -7.67 -6.24 4.37
CA LEU A 119 -6.23 -6.20 4.13
C LEU A 119 -5.51 -7.21 5.05
N LEU A 120 -5.80 -7.18 6.35
CA LEU A 120 -5.21 -8.11 7.33
C LEU A 120 -5.54 -9.59 7.03
N GLU A 121 -6.79 -9.90 6.64
CA GLU A 121 -7.20 -11.26 6.23
C GLU A 121 -6.45 -11.79 4.99
N ASN A 122 -5.90 -10.89 4.16
CA ASN A 122 -5.11 -11.23 2.98
C ASN A 122 -3.60 -11.11 3.21
N ASP A 123 -3.16 -11.21 4.47
CA ASP A 123 -1.75 -11.18 4.89
C ASP A 123 -1.02 -9.90 4.43
N VAL A 124 -1.73 -8.76 4.41
CA VAL A 124 -1.11 -7.44 4.42
C VAL A 124 -0.67 -7.13 5.86
N ALA A 125 0.58 -6.72 6.06
CA ALA A 125 1.13 -6.45 7.38
C ALA A 125 0.50 -5.20 8.00
N LEU A 126 0.28 -5.22 9.31
CA LEU A 126 -0.43 -4.14 10.03
C LEU A 126 0.11 -2.72 9.71
N PRO A 127 1.42 -2.40 9.74
CA PRO A 127 1.91 -1.06 9.43
C PRO A 127 1.60 -0.58 7.99
N VAL A 128 1.42 -1.53 7.07
CA VAL A 128 1.11 -1.31 5.66
C VAL A 128 -0.38 -1.03 5.51
N THR A 129 -1.21 -1.80 6.21
CA THR A 129 -2.65 -1.56 6.35
C THR A 129 -2.94 -0.20 6.99
N ASP A 130 -2.28 0.11 8.12
CA ASP A 130 -2.41 1.39 8.84
C ASP A 130 -2.13 2.58 7.91
N GLU A 131 -1.10 2.48 7.05
CA GLU A 131 -0.78 3.55 6.10
C GLU A 131 -1.80 3.65 4.96
N ILE A 132 -2.30 2.52 4.42
CA ILE A 132 -3.38 2.53 3.43
C ILE A 132 -4.63 3.22 4.01
N ILE A 133 -5.05 2.85 5.22
CA ILE A 133 -6.21 3.43 5.90
C ILE A 133 -6.00 4.91 6.23
N SER A 134 -4.79 5.30 6.66
CA SER A 134 -4.45 6.70 6.92
C SER A 134 -4.51 7.56 5.66
N ARG A 135 -3.86 7.12 4.57
CA ARG A 135 -3.90 7.79 3.25
C ARG A 135 -5.34 7.89 2.73
N MET A 136 -6.13 6.81 2.83
CA MET A 136 -7.56 6.82 2.48
C MET A 136 -8.35 7.86 3.28
N LYS A 137 -8.13 7.94 4.60
CA LYS A 137 -8.82 8.90 5.48
C LYS A 137 -8.48 10.34 5.12
N GLU A 138 -7.19 10.67 5.00
CA GLU A 138 -6.71 12.00 4.63
C GLU A 138 -7.20 12.43 3.24
N GLU A 139 -7.29 11.50 2.29
CA GLU A 139 -7.78 11.80 0.95
C GLU A 139 -9.31 11.90 0.82
N LEU A 140 -10.09 11.28 1.71
CA LEU A 140 -11.56 11.34 1.65
C LEU A 140 -12.13 12.50 2.49
N VAL A 141 -11.64 12.72 3.70
CA VAL A 141 -12.20 13.70 4.65
C VAL A 141 -11.96 15.13 4.17
N GLY A 142 -12.98 16.00 4.30
CA GLY A 142 -12.84 17.44 4.09
C GLY A 142 -12.70 17.93 2.64
N LYS A 143 -12.44 17.05 1.65
CA LYS A 143 -12.48 17.42 0.22
C LYS A 143 -13.92 17.75 -0.18
N HIS A 144 -14.17 19.03 -0.52
CA HIS A 144 -15.44 19.51 -1.05
C HIS A 144 -15.63 19.01 -2.49
N ARG A 145 -16.87 18.73 -2.92
CA ARG A 145 -17.13 18.03 -4.20
C ARG A 145 -18.28 18.62 -5.01
N LYS A 146 -18.03 18.89 -6.29
CA LYS A 146 -19.07 19.06 -7.30
C LYS A 146 -19.81 17.73 -7.47
N ILE A 147 -21.14 17.73 -7.28
CA ILE A 147 -21.98 16.57 -7.63
C ILE A 147 -21.88 16.32 -9.14
N GLY A 148 -21.55 15.08 -9.53
CA GLY A 148 -21.47 14.65 -10.92
C GLY A 148 -20.47 13.52 -11.18
N SER A 149 -19.38 13.44 -10.41
CA SER A 149 -18.52 12.24 -10.36
C SER A 149 -19.16 11.16 -9.49
N SER A 150 -19.03 9.88 -9.85
CA SER A 150 -19.49 8.80 -8.97
C SER A 150 -18.71 8.77 -7.65
N VAL A 151 -19.40 8.40 -6.59
CA VAL A 151 -18.79 8.10 -5.28
C VAL A 151 -17.83 6.92 -5.39
N ASP A 152 -18.20 5.89 -6.17
CA ASP A 152 -17.36 4.72 -6.42
C ASP A 152 -16.06 5.09 -7.15
N ASP A 153 -16.11 6.01 -8.12
CA ASP A 153 -14.94 6.44 -8.90
C ASP A 153 -13.91 7.14 -8.02
N LEU A 154 -14.39 7.98 -7.08
CA LEU A 154 -13.53 8.56 -6.04
C LEU A 154 -12.86 7.46 -5.22
N VAL A 155 -13.65 6.55 -4.65
CA VAL A 155 -13.14 5.59 -3.67
C VAL A 155 -12.12 4.66 -4.34
N LEU A 156 -12.37 4.27 -5.60
CA LEU A 156 -11.39 3.57 -6.43
C LEU A 156 -10.15 4.43 -6.77
N ALA A 157 -10.29 5.71 -7.05
CA ALA A 157 -9.16 6.60 -7.35
C ALA A 157 -8.25 6.80 -6.12
N THR A 158 -8.84 7.04 -4.95
CA THR A 158 -8.10 7.22 -3.68
C THR A 158 -7.54 5.88 -3.17
N LEU A 159 -8.23 4.75 -3.33
CA LEU A 159 -7.66 3.43 -3.00
C LEU A 159 -6.51 3.06 -3.93
N ARG A 160 -6.62 3.36 -5.23
CA ARG A 160 -5.52 3.24 -6.20
C ARG A 160 -4.33 4.12 -5.83
N SER A 161 -4.59 5.36 -5.41
CA SER A 161 -3.56 6.31 -4.92
C SER A 161 -2.83 5.75 -3.69
N ALA A 162 -3.59 5.27 -2.68
CA ALA A 162 -3.04 4.68 -1.47
C ALA A 162 -2.20 3.42 -1.75
N LEU A 163 -2.73 2.46 -2.53
CA LEU A 163 -2.02 1.22 -2.87
C LEU A 163 -0.76 1.49 -3.72
N CYS A 164 -0.84 2.33 -4.75
CA CYS A 164 0.36 2.72 -5.53
C CYS A 164 1.39 3.44 -4.65
N GLY A 165 0.94 4.34 -3.77
CA GLY A 165 1.81 5.11 -2.91
C GLY A 165 2.51 4.29 -1.80
N VAL A 166 1.97 3.12 -1.48
CA VAL A 166 2.53 2.14 -0.53
C VAL A 166 3.43 1.12 -1.23
N LEU A 167 3.07 0.68 -2.45
CA LEU A 167 3.93 -0.14 -3.30
C LEU A 167 5.15 0.60 -3.85
N GLY A 168 5.09 1.93 -3.93
CA GLY A 168 6.16 2.78 -4.44
C GLY A 168 6.36 2.65 -5.94
N GLU A 169 7.61 2.78 -6.38
CA GLU A 169 8.03 2.58 -7.77
C GLU A 169 8.67 1.19 -7.93
N GLY A 170 8.45 0.54 -9.07
CA GLY A 170 9.15 -0.69 -9.44
C GLY A 170 10.53 -0.40 -10.02
N LEU A 171 11.38 -1.42 -10.11
CA LEU A 171 12.69 -1.30 -10.78
C LEU A 171 12.65 -2.06 -12.11
N ASP A 172 12.63 -1.32 -13.22
CA ASP A 172 12.88 -1.93 -14.54
C ASP A 172 14.38 -2.27 -14.63
N LEU A 173 14.68 -3.57 -14.66
CA LEU A 173 16.06 -4.04 -14.68
C LEU A 173 16.76 -3.76 -16.02
N CYS A 174 16.02 -3.75 -17.13
CA CYS A 174 16.59 -3.49 -18.45
C CYS A 174 17.01 -2.03 -18.59
N ASP A 175 16.19 -1.09 -18.15
CA ASP A 175 16.53 0.34 -18.15
C ASP A 175 17.58 0.67 -17.09
N TYR A 176 17.57 0.01 -15.92
CA TYR A 176 18.67 0.09 -14.98
C TYR A 176 20.00 -0.33 -15.64
N ILE A 177 20.06 -1.48 -16.33
CA ILE A 177 21.29 -1.95 -17.00
C ILE A 177 21.73 -0.98 -18.11
N ARG A 178 20.80 -0.42 -18.89
CA ARG A 178 21.11 0.57 -19.97
C ARG A 178 21.71 1.88 -19.44
N GLN A 179 21.50 2.20 -18.16
CA GLN A 179 21.94 3.45 -17.54
C GLN A 179 23.23 3.31 -16.70
N HIS A 180 23.82 2.11 -16.61
CA HIS A 180 25.00 1.83 -15.78
C HIS A 180 26.20 1.30 -16.57
N ASP A 181 27.41 1.51 -16.04
CA ASP A 181 28.66 1.02 -16.63
C ASP A 181 28.72 -0.52 -16.67
N ARG A 182 29.20 -1.06 -17.80
CA ARG A 182 29.30 -2.52 -18.03
C ARG A 182 30.61 -3.09 -17.44
N PRO A 183 30.62 -4.32 -16.90
CA PRO A 183 29.47 -5.18 -16.66
C PRO A 183 28.69 -4.78 -15.40
N VAL A 184 27.37 -4.75 -15.49
CA VAL A 184 26.48 -4.52 -14.34
C VAL A 184 26.47 -5.76 -13.45
N LYS A 185 26.75 -5.59 -12.15
CA LYS A 185 27.01 -6.66 -11.18
C LYS A 185 25.82 -6.83 -10.26
N ILE A 186 25.03 -7.88 -10.49
CA ILE A 186 23.80 -8.19 -9.73
C ILE A 186 24.07 -9.36 -8.78
N LEU A 187 23.91 -9.12 -7.48
CA LEU A 187 24.13 -10.12 -6.42
C LEU A 187 22.80 -10.62 -5.85
N PHE A 188 22.51 -11.92 -6.00
CA PHE A 188 21.28 -12.53 -5.52
C PHE A 188 21.48 -13.14 -4.13
N THR A 189 20.61 -12.79 -3.18
CA THR A 189 20.67 -13.20 -1.77
C THR A 189 19.32 -13.77 -1.29
N GLY A 190 19.08 -13.90 0.02
CA GLY A 190 17.84 -14.46 0.59
C GLY A 190 17.99 -15.81 1.28
N VAL A 191 16.91 -16.33 1.88
CA VAL A 191 16.98 -17.57 2.68
C VAL A 191 17.03 -18.86 1.83
N ASN A 192 17.03 -20.03 2.46
CA ASN A 192 17.04 -21.33 1.78
C ASN A 192 15.64 -21.65 1.22
N GLY A 193 15.57 -22.35 0.09
CA GLY A 193 14.29 -22.86 -0.46
C GLY A 193 13.44 -21.85 -1.26
N THR A 194 13.81 -20.56 -1.24
CA THR A 194 13.09 -19.46 -1.93
C THR A 194 13.33 -19.37 -3.44
N GLY A 195 13.90 -20.40 -4.07
CA GLY A 195 14.07 -20.43 -5.52
C GLY A 195 15.18 -19.55 -6.10
N LYS A 196 16.14 -19.08 -5.28
CA LYS A 196 17.29 -18.23 -5.68
C LYS A 196 17.98 -18.65 -6.99
N THR A 197 18.53 -19.87 -7.03
CA THR A 197 19.23 -20.42 -8.21
C THR A 197 18.36 -20.48 -9.46
N THR A 198 17.06 -20.80 -9.30
CA THR A 198 16.08 -20.77 -10.40
C THR A 198 15.77 -19.34 -10.85
N THR A 199 15.75 -18.39 -9.91
CA THR A 199 15.53 -16.95 -10.17
C THR A 199 16.70 -16.36 -10.94
N VAL A 200 17.95 -16.71 -10.60
CA VAL A 200 19.15 -16.33 -11.37
C VAL A 200 19.05 -16.84 -12.81
N ALA A 201 18.61 -18.07 -13.02
CA ALA A 201 18.39 -18.61 -14.36
C ALA A 201 17.25 -17.90 -15.13
N LYS A 202 16.10 -17.64 -14.48
CA LYS A 202 14.97 -16.89 -15.04
C LYS A 202 15.36 -15.47 -15.43
N VAL A 203 16.06 -14.73 -14.56
CA VAL A 203 16.56 -13.37 -14.86
C VAL A 203 17.60 -13.40 -15.98
N GLY A 204 18.49 -14.40 -16.01
CA GLY A 204 19.42 -14.60 -17.12
C GLY A 204 18.72 -14.77 -18.47
N HIS A 205 17.71 -15.63 -18.52
CA HIS A 205 16.86 -15.87 -19.70
C HIS A 205 16.04 -14.63 -20.10
N TYR A 206 15.48 -13.91 -19.14
CA TYR A 206 14.77 -12.64 -19.39
C TYR A 206 15.71 -11.58 -19.98
N LEU A 207 16.94 -11.46 -19.48
CA LEU A 207 17.92 -10.49 -19.96
C LEU A 207 18.47 -10.86 -21.34
N THR A 208 18.74 -12.14 -21.63
CA THR A 208 19.15 -12.56 -22.98
C THR A 208 18.03 -12.41 -24.00
N LYS A 209 16.76 -12.65 -23.63
CA LYS A 209 15.60 -12.30 -24.47
C LYS A 209 15.48 -10.80 -24.75
N ASN A 210 15.91 -9.95 -23.81
CA ASN A 210 15.96 -8.48 -23.97
C ASN A 210 17.27 -7.97 -24.63
N GLY A 211 18.11 -8.87 -25.16
CA GLY A 211 19.29 -8.54 -25.96
C GLY A 211 20.60 -8.31 -25.19
N PHE A 212 20.60 -8.46 -23.86
CA PHE A 212 21.81 -8.34 -23.04
C PHE A 212 22.60 -9.65 -23.03
N SER A 213 23.93 -9.59 -23.16
CA SER A 213 24.79 -10.76 -22.90
C SER A 213 25.02 -10.95 -21.40
N VAL A 214 25.02 -12.21 -20.95
CA VAL A 214 25.00 -12.57 -19.52
C VAL A 214 26.06 -13.60 -19.19
N VAL A 215 26.72 -13.46 -18.03
CA VAL A 215 27.50 -14.52 -17.38
C VAL A 215 26.99 -14.74 -15.95
N ILE A 216 27.01 -16.00 -15.50
CA ILE A 216 26.60 -16.39 -14.14
C ILE A 216 27.82 -16.80 -13.32
N GLY A 217 27.95 -16.24 -12.11
CA GLY A 217 28.91 -16.67 -11.09
C GLY A 217 28.26 -17.64 -10.08
N ALA A 218 28.80 -18.85 -9.97
CA ALA A 218 28.28 -19.90 -9.10
C ALA A 218 28.79 -19.78 -7.65
N GLY A 219 28.31 -18.78 -6.91
CA GLY A 219 28.75 -18.48 -5.54
C GLY A 219 28.18 -19.39 -4.42
N ASP A 220 27.24 -20.29 -4.71
CA ASP A 220 26.86 -21.36 -3.76
C ASP A 220 27.82 -22.57 -3.87
N THR A 221 29.04 -22.39 -3.39
CA THR A 221 30.08 -23.43 -3.43
C THR A 221 29.91 -24.51 -2.36
N TYR A 222 28.97 -24.35 -1.42
CA TYR A 222 28.83 -25.21 -0.23
C TYR A 222 27.62 -26.16 -0.26
N ARG A 223 26.53 -25.83 -0.97
CA ARG A 223 25.40 -26.77 -1.13
C ARG A 223 25.76 -27.80 -2.21
N ALA A 224 25.75 -29.08 -1.83
CA ALA A 224 25.97 -30.18 -2.78
C ALA A 224 24.93 -30.11 -3.92
N GLY A 225 25.38 -30.25 -5.17
CA GLY A 225 24.54 -30.15 -6.36
C GLY A 225 24.16 -28.73 -6.79
N ALA A 226 24.54 -27.67 -6.06
CA ALA A 226 24.15 -26.30 -6.42
C ALA A 226 24.90 -25.78 -7.67
N ILE A 227 26.20 -26.10 -7.78
CA ILE A 227 27.00 -25.78 -8.96
C ILE A 227 26.45 -26.52 -10.18
N GLU A 228 26.13 -27.81 -10.02
CA GLU A 228 25.52 -28.64 -11.05
C GLU A 228 24.10 -28.16 -11.44
N GLN A 229 23.31 -27.67 -10.47
CA GLN A 229 21.99 -27.09 -10.70
C GLN A 229 22.09 -25.83 -11.57
N ILE A 230 22.91 -24.84 -11.18
CA ILE A 230 23.03 -23.60 -11.95
C ILE A 230 23.67 -23.85 -13.31
N ARG A 231 24.64 -24.77 -13.42
CA ARG A 231 25.20 -25.17 -14.71
C ARG A 231 24.14 -25.84 -15.60
N THR A 232 23.33 -26.76 -15.07
CA THR A 232 22.25 -27.41 -15.83
C THR A 232 21.22 -26.41 -16.35
N HIS A 233 20.94 -25.33 -15.61
CA HIS A 233 20.11 -24.24 -16.12
C HIS A 233 20.81 -23.44 -17.21
N ALA A 234 22.04 -23.00 -16.98
CA ALA A 234 22.81 -22.16 -17.90
C ALA A 234 23.16 -22.88 -19.21
N ASP A 235 23.53 -24.17 -19.14
CA ASP A 235 23.77 -25.07 -20.29
C ASP A 235 22.54 -25.13 -21.21
N ARG A 236 21.32 -25.11 -20.66
CA ARG A 236 20.04 -25.06 -21.41
C ARG A 236 19.70 -23.69 -21.99
N LEU A 237 20.31 -22.63 -21.46
CA LEU A 237 20.07 -21.23 -21.83
C LEU A 237 21.18 -20.65 -22.72
N GLY A 238 22.25 -21.42 -22.97
CA GLY A 238 23.47 -20.93 -23.66
C GLY A 238 24.28 -19.93 -22.85
N ILE A 239 24.02 -19.78 -21.55
CA ILE A 239 24.65 -18.78 -20.67
C ILE A 239 25.95 -19.35 -20.11
N LYS A 240 27.03 -18.55 -20.09
CA LYS A 240 28.30 -18.95 -19.52
C LYS A 240 28.23 -18.99 -17.99
N VAL A 241 28.70 -20.08 -17.37
CA VAL A 241 28.95 -20.16 -15.93
C VAL A 241 30.44 -20.06 -15.64
N ILE A 242 30.77 -19.30 -14.58
CA ILE A 242 32.07 -19.28 -13.92
C ILE A 242 31.90 -19.94 -12.54
N GLN A 243 32.69 -20.99 -12.30
CA GLN A 243 32.61 -21.88 -11.14
C GLN A 243 34.01 -22.37 -10.76
N HIS A 244 34.23 -22.60 -9.47
CA HIS A 244 35.40 -23.32 -8.95
C HIS A 244 34.97 -24.71 -8.44
N GLN A 245 35.88 -25.42 -7.78
CA GLN A 245 35.57 -26.66 -7.04
C GLN A 245 34.65 -26.41 -5.83
N GLN A 246 33.93 -27.46 -5.40
CA GLN A 246 33.09 -27.39 -4.19
C GLN A 246 33.94 -27.00 -2.96
N GLY A 247 33.39 -26.13 -2.09
CA GLY A 247 34.08 -25.60 -0.92
C GLY A 247 35.09 -24.47 -1.20
N ALA A 248 35.29 -24.05 -2.46
CA ALA A 248 36.06 -22.86 -2.80
C ALA A 248 35.41 -21.57 -2.24
N ASP A 249 36.19 -20.50 -2.11
CA ASP A 249 35.73 -19.19 -1.65
C ASP A 249 34.77 -18.54 -2.66
N PRO A 250 33.48 -18.33 -2.33
CA PRO A 250 32.53 -17.66 -3.22
C PRO A 250 33.00 -16.28 -3.70
N SER A 251 33.75 -15.56 -2.86
CA SER A 251 34.27 -14.23 -3.20
C SER A 251 35.24 -14.29 -4.39
N ALA A 252 35.99 -15.38 -4.53
CA ALA A 252 36.91 -15.60 -5.65
C ALA A 252 36.15 -16.01 -6.92
N VAL A 253 35.16 -16.91 -6.82
CA VAL A 253 34.31 -17.31 -7.96
C VAL A 253 33.60 -16.09 -8.56
N LEU A 254 33.05 -15.22 -7.72
CA LEU A 254 32.33 -14.03 -8.16
C LEU A 254 33.27 -12.91 -8.66
N PHE A 255 34.50 -12.83 -8.14
CA PHE A 255 35.54 -11.96 -8.71
C PHE A 255 35.92 -12.41 -10.13
N ASP A 256 36.18 -13.70 -10.32
CA ASP A 256 36.52 -14.26 -11.63
C ASP A 256 35.37 -14.10 -12.64
N ALA A 257 34.11 -14.17 -12.19
CA ALA A 257 32.95 -13.88 -13.03
C ALA A 257 32.95 -12.43 -13.55
N VAL A 258 33.28 -11.46 -12.68
CA VAL A 258 33.41 -10.03 -13.06
C VAL A 258 34.60 -9.79 -13.97
N GLN A 259 35.73 -10.47 -13.74
CA GLN A 259 36.91 -10.33 -14.59
C GLN A 259 36.73 -11.02 -15.96
N TYR A 260 36.03 -12.15 -16.02
CA TYR A 260 35.60 -12.77 -17.26
C TYR A 260 34.70 -11.84 -18.08
N ALA A 261 33.68 -11.24 -17.44
CA ALA A 261 32.75 -10.34 -18.10
C ALA A 261 33.45 -9.14 -18.75
N LYS A 262 34.34 -8.46 -18.02
CA LYS A 262 35.15 -7.35 -18.54
C LYS A 262 36.08 -7.74 -19.69
N ALA A 263 36.57 -8.99 -19.72
CA ALA A 263 37.47 -9.48 -20.75
C ALA A 263 36.74 -9.95 -22.04
N HIS A 264 35.40 -9.97 -22.03
CA HIS A 264 34.55 -10.40 -23.14
C HIS A 264 33.39 -9.42 -23.40
N ASP A 265 33.51 -8.17 -22.93
CA ASP A 265 32.55 -7.06 -23.08
C ASP A 265 31.09 -7.35 -22.66
N ILE A 266 30.91 -8.31 -21.74
CA ILE A 266 29.59 -8.82 -21.32
C ILE A 266 28.77 -7.74 -20.60
N ASP A 267 27.46 -7.68 -20.85
CA ASP A 267 26.56 -6.67 -20.29
C ASP A 267 26.38 -6.83 -18.77
N VAL A 268 26.14 -8.07 -18.32
CA VAL A 268 25.67 -8.37 -16.96
C VAL A 268 26.37 -9.59 -16.34
N VAL A 269 26.72 -9.47 -15.06
CA VAL A 269 27.14 -10.57 -14.18
C VAL A 269 26.03 -10.85 -13.17
N LEU A 270 25.47 -12.06 -13.21
CA LEU A 270 24.52 -12.54 -12.19
C LEU A 270 25.24 -13.46 -11.20
N ALA A 271 25.25 -13.12 -9.91
CA ALA A 271 25.89 -13.91 -8.87
C ALA A 271 24.86 -14.64 -7.99
N ASP A 272 24.82 -15.98 -8.08
CA ASP A 272 24.02 -16.81 -7.15
C ASP A 272 24.79 -17.02 -5.82
N THR A 273 24.07 -17.13 -4.70
CA THR A 273 24.68 -17.32 -3.36
C THR A 273 23.94 -18.33 -2.49
N ALA A 274 24.68 -18.93 -1.54
CA ALA A 274 24.13 -19.87 -0.57
C ALA A 274 23.11 -19.20 0.38
N GLY A 275 21.89 -19.72 0.47
CA GLY A 275 20.79 -19.13 1.26
C GLY A 275 20.84 -19.34 2.78
N ARG A 276 22.02 -19.52 3.39
CA ARG A 276 22.21 -20.13 4.73
C ARG A 276 21.93 -19.19 5.92
N PHE A 277 20.77 -18.53 5.93
CA PHE A 277 20.41 -17.49 6.92
C PHE A 277 20.42 -17.95 8.40
N HIS A 278 20.14 -19.22 8.68
CA HIS A 278 20.11 -19.75 10.06
C HIS A 278 21.47 -19.75 10.78
N ASN A 279 22.60 -19.59 10.08
CA ASN A 279 23.91 -19.36 10.70
C ASN A 279 24.39 -17.92 10.36
N ARG A 280 23.67 -16.94 10.93
CA ARG A 280 23.76 -15.52 10.58
C ARG A 280 25.20 -15.02 10.49
N ALA A 281 25.99 -15.12 11.57
CA ALA A 281 27.34 -14.54 11.63
C ALA A 281 28.26 -15.02 10.49
N ASN A 282 28.25 -16.32 10.18
CA ASN A 282 29.07 -16.86 9.09
C ASN A 282 28.57 -16.43 7.71
N LEU A 283 27.24 -16.32 7.51
CA LEU A 283 26.67 -15.81 6.26
C LEU A 283 27.01 -14.31 6.07
N MET A 284 26.91 -13.49 7.12
CA MET A 284 27.15 -12.04 7.00
C MET A 284 28.61 -11.74 6.70
N ASN A 285 29.55 -12.38 7.41
CA ASN A 285 30.99 -12.29 7.11
C ASN A 285 31.31 -12.67 5.65
N GLN A 286 30.61 -13.67 5.09
CA GLN A 286 30.73 -14.07 3.69
C GLN A 286 30.13 -13.03 2.74
N LEU A 287 28.94 -12.51 3.01
CA LEU A 287 28.26 -11.51 2.18
C LEU A 287 28.98 -10.15 2.17
N GLU A 288 29.47 -9.68 3.32
CA GLU A 288 30.33 -8.49 3.41
C GLU A 288 31.60 -8.66 2.56
N LYS A 289 32.26 -9.82 2.65
CA LYS A 289 33.45 -10.13 1.86
C LYS A 289 33.12 -10.14 0.35
N ILE A 290 31.99 -10.71 -0.06
CA ILE A 290 31.52 -10.67 -1.45
C ILE A 290 31.25 -9.22 -1.87
N ARG A 291 30.51 -8.41 -1.10
CA ARG A 291 30.24 -6.99 -1.43
C ARG A 291 31.55 -6.20 -1.59
N ARG A 292 32.53 -6.41 -0.72
CA ARG A 292 33.86 -5.76 -0.77
C ARG A 292 34.69 -6.16 -1.99
N VAL A 293 34.65 -7.43 -2.40
CA VAL A 293 35.47 -7.99 -3.48
C VAL A 293 34.82 -7.83 -4.86
N MET A 294 33.54 -8.19 -5.00
CA MET A 294 32.78 -8.11 -6.25
C MET A 294 32.35 -6.68 -6.58
N LYS A 295 32.03 -5.88 -5.55
CA LYS A 295 31.41 -4.54 -5.66
C LYS A 295 30.16 -4.57 -6.56
N PRO A 296 29.08 -5.26 -6.13
CA PRO A 296 27.82 -5.28 -6.87
C PRO A 296 27.21 -3.88 -6.95
N ASP A 297 26.55 -3.59 -8.07
CA ASP A 297 25.78 -2.35 -8.27
C ASP A 297 24.35 -2.50 -7.72
N LEU A 298 23.83 -3.73 -7.75
CA LEU A 298 22.48 -4.07 -7.30
C LEU A 298 22.50 -5.37 -6.47
N VAL A 299 22.11 -5.30 -5.20
CA VAL A 299 21.85 -6.47 -4.34
C VAL A 299 20.35 -6.80 -4.36
N ILE A 300 19.99 -7.96 -4.92
CA ILE A 300 18.62 -8.45 -5.01
C ILE A 300 18.37 -9.52 -3.93
N TYR A 301 17.42 -9.26 -3.02
CA TYR A 301 16.95 -10.24 -2.04
C TYR A 301 15.84 -11.11 -2.63
N VAL A 302 15.93 -12.45 -2.48
CA VAL A 302 14.94 -13.40 -3.03
C VAL A 302 14.25 -14.19 -1.92
N ASP A 303 12.95 -13.95 -1.75
CA ASP A 303 12.07 -14.69 -0.83
C ASP A 303 10.87 -15.32 -1.56
N GLU A 304 9.94 -15.89 -0.81
CA GLU A 304 8.71 -16.51 -1.34
C GLU A 304 7.45 -15.77 -0.86
N ALA A 305 6.53 -15.45 -1.78
CA ALA A 305 5.29 -14.74 -1.45
C ALA A 305 4.41 -15.54 -0.47
N VAL A 306 4.39 -16.87 -0.62
CA VAL A 306 3.63 -17.81 0.24
C VAL A 306 4.03 -17.81 1.71
N ALA A 307 5.11 -17.12 2.10
CA ALA A 307 5.49 -16.93 3.49
C ALA A 307 4.75 -15.74 4.15
N GLY A 308 4.03 -14.90 3.40
CA GLY A 308 3.22 -13.81 3.95
C GLY A 308 4.05 -12.82 4.78
N ASN A 309 3.57 -12.51 5.98
CA ASN A 309 4.26 -11.66 6.95
C ASN A 309 5.66 -12.18 7.35
N ASP A 310 5.94 -13.48 7.20
CA ASP A 310 7.26 -14.04 7.49
C ASP A 310 8.31 -13.56 6.47
N ALA A 311 7.94 -13.37 5.20
CA ALA A 311 8.80 -12.76 4.18
C ALA A 311 9.13 -11.29 4.51
N VAL A 312 8.15 -10.54 5.04
CA VAL A 312 8.31 -9.15 5.47
C VAL A 312 9.38 -9.05 6.56
N ILE A 313 9.29 -9.89 7.60
CA ILE A 313 10.23 -9.93 8.72
C ILE A 313 11.64 -10.32 8.26
N ARG A 314 11.77 -11.35 7.41
CA ARG A 314 13.07 -11.81 6.88
C ARG A 314 13.73 -10.73 6.01
N ALA A 315 12.96 -10.06 5.15
CA ALA A 315 13.47 -9.05 4.24
C ALA A 315 13.91 -7.77 4.97
N ASP A 316 13.17 -7.33 5.99
CA ASP A 316 13.55 -6.25 6.90
C ASP A 316 14.85 -6.57 7.65
N GLU A 317 14.92 -7.75 8.29
CA GLU A 317 16.12 -8.17 9.03
C GLU A 317 17.35 -8.30 8.12
N PHE A 318 17.17 -8.84 6.90
CA PHE A 318 18.24 -8.93 5.92
C PHE A 318 18.69 -7.53 5.43
N ASN A 319 17.76 -6.62 5.12
CA ASN A 319 18.08 -5.27 4.69
C ASN A 319 18.84 -4.49 5.78
N LYS A 320 18.42 -4.60 7.04
CA LYS A 320 19.11 -4.03 8.22
C LYS A 320 20.51 -4.61 8.45
N THR A 321 20.75 -5.86 8.07
CA THR A 321 22.02 -6.55 8.37
C THR A 321 23.04 -6.49 7.23
N VAL A 322 22.59 -6.67 5.98
CA VAL A 322 23.47 -6.79 4.79
C VAL A 322 23.35 -5.58 3.86
N GLY A 323 22.20 -4.91 3.87
CA GLY A 323 21.77 -3.98 2.84
C GLY A 323 21.24 -4.71 1.59
N THR A 324 20.01 -4.38 1.21
CA THR A 324 19.36 -4.81 -0.03
C THR A 324 19.04 -3.58 -0.88
N ASP A 325 19.09 -3.71 -2.20
CA ASP A 325 18.76 -2.62 -3.13
C ASP A 325 17.41 -2.85 -3.82
N ALA A 326 17.04 -4.10 -4.08
CA ALA A 326 15.72 -4.47 -4.59
C ALA A 326 15.31 -5.92 -4.19
N VAL A 327 14.05 -6.29 -4.40
CA VAL A 327 13.48 -7.59 -3.99
C VAL A 327 12.91 -8.37 -5.18
N VAL A 328 12.96 -9.70 -5.12
CA VAL A 328 12.18 -10.60 -5.99
C VAL A 328 11.38 -11.57 -5.11
N LEU A 329 10.09 -11.70 -5.38
CA LEU A 329 9.19 -12.62 -4.68
C LEU A 329 8.82 -13.79 -5.58
N THR A 330 9.21 -15.00 -5.17
CA THR A 330 8.90 -16.24 -5.91
C THR A 330 7.61 -16.90 -5.40
N LYS A 331 7.08 -17.87 -6.16
CA LYS A 331 5.85 -18.61 -5.83
C LYS A 331 4.63 -17.70 -5.70
N ALA A 332 4.62 -16.56 -6.40
CA ALA A 332 3.52 -15.60 -6.37
C ALA A 332 2.26 -16.17 -7.06
N ASP A 333 2.43 -17.12 -7.98
CA ASP A 333 1.38 -17.99 -8.51
C ASP A 333 0.65 -18.79 -7.42
N MET A 334 1.35 -19.15 -6.34
CA MET A 334 0.83 -19.91 -5.19
C MET A 334 0.32 -19.03 -4.04
N ASP A 335 0.35 -17.70 -4.19
CA ASP A 335 -0.25 -16.76 -3.24
C ASP A 335 -1.62 -16.25 -3.75
N PRO A 336 -2.74 -16.82 -3.27
CA PRO A 336 -4.09 -16.38 -3.63
C PRO A 336 -4.51 -15.08 -2.91
N LYS A 337 -3.79 -14.66 -1.87
CA LYS A 337 -4.06 -13.45 -1.08
C LYS A 337 -3.32 -12.24 -1.64
N GLY A 338 -2.01 -12.38 -1.83
CA GLY A 338 -1.13 -11.38 -2.45
C GLY A 338 -0.60 -10.28 -1.51
N GLY A 339 -1.02 -10.26 -0.24
CA GLY A 339 -0.61 -9.22 0.71
C GLY A 339 0.90 -9.19 1.01
N ALA A 340 1.61 -10.29 0.79
CA ALA A 340 3.06 -10.36 0.88
C ALA A 340 3.75 -9.35 -0.07
N ALA A 341 3.30 -9.26 -1.32
CA ALA A 341 3.86 -8.33 -2.30
C ALA A 341 3.62 -6.87 -1.94
N ILE A 342 2.43 -6.56 -1.40
CA ILE A 342 2.07 -5.23 -0.91
C ILE A 342 2.95 -4.85 0.28
N SER A 343 3.16 -5.79 1.20
CA SER A 343 3.83 -5.53 2.48
C SER A 343 5.34 -5.45 2.39
N VAL A 344 5.97 -6.26 1.54
CA VAL A 344 7.43 -6.32 1.41
C VAL A 344 7.99 -5.07 0.74
N ALA A 345 7.35 -4.54 -0.31
CA ALA A 345 7.80 -3.32 -0.98
C ALA A 345 7.85 -2.13 0.00
N HIS A 346 6.75 -1.95 0.75
CA HIS A 346 6.59 -0.89 1.75
C HIS A 346 7.55 -1.05 2.94
N THR A 347 7.47 -2.19 3.66
CA THR A 347 8.17 -2.36 4.94
C THR A 347 9.69 -2.35 4.79
N VAL A 348 10.20 -2.88 3.68
CA VAL A 348 11.65 -2.90 3.41
C VAL A 348 12.13 -1.56 2.85
N GLY A 349 11.23 -0.74 2.30
CA GLY A 349 11.55 0.52 1.63
C GLY A 349 12.37 0.32 0.36
N LYS A 350 12.08 -0.76 -0.40
CA LYS A 350 12.88 -1.19 -1.56
C LYS A 350 11.97 -1.68 -2.70
N PRO A 351 12.27 -1.33 -3.96
CA PRO A 351 11.48 -1.76 -5.10
C PRO A 351 11.49 -3.28 -5.25
N ILE A 352 10.36 -3.85 -5.65
CA ILE A 352 10.33 -5.20 -6.21
C ILE A 352 10.73 -5.09 -7.69
N VAL A 353 11.58 -6.01 -8.16
CA VAL A 353 12.02 -6.11 -9.56
C VAL A 353 11.14 -7.08 -10.34
N PHE A 354 10.85 -8.24 -9.75
CA PHE A 354 10.10 -9.32 -10.38
C PHE A 354 9.20 -10.09 -9.41
N LEU A 355 8.14 -10.68 -9.95
CA LEU A 355 7.41 -11.79 -9.35
C LEU A 355 7.76 -13.09 -10.11
N GLY A 356 8.12 -14.15 -9.38
CA GLY A 356 8.26 -15.50 -9.93
C GLY A 356 6.91 -16.22 -9.87
N THR A 357 6.36 -16.56 -11.04
CA THR A 357 4.97 -17.00 -11.23
C THR A 357 4.84 -18.45 -11.71
N GLY A 358 5.82 -19.29 -11.37
CA GLY A 358 5.88 -20.70 -11.75
C GLY A 358 7.30 -21.25 -11.81
N GLN A 359 7.52 -22.30 -12.60
CA GLN A 359 8.79 -23.06 -12.67
C GLN A 359 9.53 -22.96 -14.01
N GLY A 360 8.84 -22.64 -15.11
CA GLY A 360 9.45 -22.36 -16.41
C GLY A 360 10.32 -21.11 -16.41
N TYR A 361 11.18 -20.97 -17.43
CA TYR A 361 12.07 -19.81 -17.54
C TYR A 361 11.33 -18.49 -17.84
N ASP A 362 10.18 -18.59 -18.50
CA ASP A 362 9.29 -17.46 -18.80
C ASP A 362 8.29 -17.16 -17.67
N ASP A 363 8.23 -17.99 -16.61
CA ASP A 363 7.35 -17.78 -15.45
C ASP A 363 8.01 -16.77 -14.48
N ILE A 364 8.32 -15.58 -15.00
CA ILE A 364 8.85 -14.42 -14.28
C ILE A 364 8.27 -13.14 -14.91
N MET A 365 7.74 -12.26 -14.08
CA MET A 365 7.04 -11.04 -14.50
C MET A 365 7.71 -9.81 -13.88
N PRO A 366 8.10 -8.77 -14.66
CA PRO A 366 8.55 -7.50 -14.10
C PRO A 366 7.49 -6.91 -13.16
N PHE A 367 7.90 -6.34 -12.04
CA PHE A 367 6.95 -5.78 -11.08
C PHE A 367 6.60 -4.33 -11.43
N ALA A 368 5.43 -4.14 -12.04
CA ALA A 368 4.82 -2.83 -12.28
C ALA A 368 3.74 -2.55 -11.20
N PRO A 369 4.00 -1.65 -10.22
CA PRO A 369 3.04 -1.35 -9.14
C PRO A 369 1.65 -0.97 -9.64
N ARG A 370 1.57 -0.19 -10.73
CA ARG A 370 0.31 0.29 -11.31
C ARG A 370 -0.53 -0.85 -11.88
N GLU A 371 0.07 -1.73 -12.68
CA GLU A 371 -0.60 -2.90 -13.27
C GLU A 371 -1.11 -3.84 -12.17
N VAL A 372 -0.30 -4.08 -11.14
CA VAL A 372 -0.70 -4.88 -9.95
C VAL A 372 -1.91 -4.25 -9.24
N VAL A 373 -1.97 -2.93 -9.12
CA VAL A 373 -3.12 -2.22 -8.53
C VAL A 373 -4.36 -2.26 -9.42
N GLU A 374 -4.24 -2.13 -10.75
CA GLU A 374 -5.39 -2.33 -11.65
C GLU A 374 -5.93 -3.76 -11.57
N VAL A 375 -5.05 -4.76 -11.56
CA VAL A 375 -5.42 -6.17 -11.34
C VAL A 375 -6.16 -6.34 -10.01
N LEU A 376 -5.64 -5.77 -8.91
CA LEU A 376 -6.28 -5.82 -7.59
C LEU A 376 -7.66 -5.14 -7.55
N LEU A 377 -7.83 -4.01 -8.22
CA LEU A 377 -9.08 -3.24 -8.20
C LEU A 377 -10.12 -3.71 -9.23
N GLY A 378 -9.76 -4.66 -10.09
CA GLY A 378 -10.69 -5.27 -11.05
C GLY A 378 -10.70 -4.62 -12.42
N GLY A 379 -9.67 -3.86 -12.79
CA GLY A 379 -9.38 -3.53 -14.17
C GLY A 379 -8.94 -4.75 -14.98
N GLU A 380 -8.93 -4.57 -16.30
CA GLU A 380 -8.12 -5.35 -17.23
C GLU A 380 -6.70 -4.75 -17.24
N ALA A 381 -5.69 -5.57 -17.55
CA ALA A 381 -4.27 -5.21 -17.54
C ALA A 381 -3.66 -5.42 -18.94
#